data_AF-A0A8F1SBE3-F1
#
_entry.id   AF-A0A8F1SBE3-F1
#
_cell.length_a   1.000
_cell.length_b   1.000
_cell.length_c   1.000
_cell.angle_alpha   90.00
_cell.angle_beta   90.00
_cell.angle_gamma   90.00
#
_symmetry.space_group_name_H-M   'P 1'
#
loop_
_entity.id
_entity.type
_entity.pdbx_description
1 polymer ?
#
loop_
_entity_poly.entity_id
_entity_poly.type
_entity_poly.pdbx_seq_one_letter_code
_entity_poly.pdbx_strand_id
1 'polypeptide(L)'
;MTKKESITVPSGYDANAEDDVHKCDDTKPQIGAISYTNSGKKYTINVDVTAGTWGLSAIEITPCGWKRALRAQKLPSSSKQTATVELDTTGAHTVSVTVRNSAYYTATSTGSNQV
;
A
#
# COMPACT_ATOMS: atom_id res chain seq x y z
N MET A 1 32.45 9.25 30.29
CA MET A 1 32.67 10.15 29.14
C MET A 1 31.57 9.89 28.14
N THR A 2 30.70 10.87 27.87
CA THR A 2 29.62 10.72 26.89
C THR A 2 30.09 11.40 25.60
N LYS A 3 30.21 10.62 24.52
CA LYS A 3 30.60 11.13 23.20
C LYS A 3 29.48 12.02 22.68
N LYS A 4 29.71 13.34 22.62
CA LYS A 4 28.80 14.28 21.97
C LYS A 4 29.08 14.24 20.47
N GLU A 5 28.27 13.52 19.71
CA GLU A 5 28.38 13.53 18.26
C GLU A 5 27.90 14.88 17.74
N SER A 6 28.81 15.65 17.14
CA SER A 6 28.50 16.90 16.46
C SER A 6 28.14 16.57 15.02
N ILE A 7 26.87 16.70 14.67
CA ILE A 7 26.40 16.56 13.29
C ILE A 7 26.59 17.93 12.62
N THR A 8 27.53 18.02 11.69
CA THR A 8 27.70 19.22 10.85
C THR A 8 26.76 19.10 9.66
N VAL A 9 25.79 20.01 9.56
CA VAL A 9 24.86 20.05 8.43
C VAL A 9 25.48 20.82 7.26
N PRO A 10 25.17 20.45 6.00
CA PRO A 10 25.65 21.17 4.83
C PRO A 10 25.20 22.64 4.81
N SER A 11 26.00 23.52 4.21
CA SER A 11 25.61 24.91 3.98
C SER A 11 24.34 24.98 3.14
N GLY A 12 23.30 25.64 3.66
CA GLY A 12 21.99 25.76 3.02
C GLY A 12 20.90 24.86 3.62
N TYR A 13 21.23 24.03 4.60
CA TYR A 13 20.23 23.32 5.40
C TYR A 13 19.62 24.26 6.45
N ASP A 14 18.34 24.61 6.29
CA ASP A 14 17.55 25.28 7.32
C ASP A 14 16.76 24.23 8.10
N ALA A 15 17.15 24.03 9.37
CA ALA A 15 16.49 23.09 10.26
C ALA A 15 15.07 23.52 10.68
N ASN A 16 14.68 24.77 10.38
CA ASN A 16 13.36 25.33 10.68
C ASN A 16 12.49 25.49 9.43
N ALA A 17 12.98 25.06 8.26
CA ALA A 17 12.15 24.99 7.08
C ALA A 17 11.09 23.90 7.29
N GLU A 18 9.82 24.29 7.23
CA GLU A 18 8.70 23.37 7.33
C GLU A 18 8.61 22.50 6.07
N ASP A 19 8.24 21.23 6.24
CA ASP A 19 7.87 20.38 5.12
C ASP A 19 6.46 20.75 4.64
N ASP A 20 6.37 21.78 3.80
CA ASP A 20 5.09 22.32 3.31
C ASP A 20 4.35 21.38 2.35
N VAL A 21 5.03 20.32 1.88
CA VAL A 21 4.39 19.30 1.06
C VAL A 21 3.56 18.39 1.96
N HIS A 22 4.12 17.88 3.06
CA HIS A 22 3.43 16.94 3.95
C HIS A 22 2.69 17.65 5.08
N LYS A 23 1.36 17.63 5.04
CA LYS A 23 0.54 18.32 6.04
C LYS A 23 0.06 17.34 7.11
N CYS A 24 0.01 17.80 8.36
CA CYS A 24 -0.53 17.00 9.47
C CYS A 24 -1.98 16.54 9.23
N ASP A 25 -2.75 17.33 8.48
CA ASP A 25 -4.14 17.04 8.10
C ASP A 25 -4.27 16.20 6.81
N ASP A 26 -3.15 15.76 6.22
CA ASP A 26 -3.20 14.88 5.05
C ASP A 26 -3.92 13.58 5.39
N THR A 27 -5.02 13.33 4.70
CA THR A 27 -5.71 12.05 4.76
C THR A 27 -4.84 11.00 4.08
N LYS A 28 -4.47 9.97 4.83
CA LYS A 28 -3.70 8.81 4.34
C LYS A 28 -4.56 7.96 3.39
N PRO A 29 -3.95 7.19 2.48
CA PRO A 29 -4.71 6.23 1.67
C PRO A 29 -5.37 5.20 2.60
N GLN A 30 -6.48 4.63 2.17
CA GLN A 30 -7.20 3.61 2.93
C GLN A 30 -7.46 2.39 2.06
N ILE A 31 -7.48 1.23 2.70
CA ILE A 31 -7.91 -0.04 2.11
C ILE A 31 -9.28 -0.35 2.73
N GLY A 32 -10.29 -0.46 1.88
CA GLY A 32 -11.63 -0.84 2.27
C GLY A 32 -11.80 -2.35 2.30
N ALA A 33 -12.92 -2.83 1.75
CA ALA A 33 -13.21 -4.26 1.72
C ALA A 33 -12.23 -5.01 0.80
N ILE A 34 -11.76 -6.16 1.28
CA ILE A 34 -11.08 -7.18 0.48
C ILE A 34 -12.09 -8.32 0.30
N SER A 35 -12.39 -8.65 -0.95
CA SER A 35 -13.36 -9.70 -1.29
C SER A 35 -12.80 -10.64 -2.34
N TYR A 36 -13.33 -11.86 -2.36
CA TYR A 36 -12.82 -12.95 -3.17
C TYR A 36 -13.95 -13.56 -4.00
N THR A 37 -13.69 -13.80 -5.27
CA THR A 37 -14.57 -14.56 -6.16
C THR A 37 -13.76 -15.66 -6.84
N ASN A 38 -14.33 -16.82 -7.06
CA ASN A 38 -13.60 -17.95 -7.64
C ASN A 38 -14.33 -18.60 -8.83
N SER A 39 -13.53 -19.17 -9.72
CA SER A 39 -13.96 -20.06 -10.78
C SER A 39 -12.96 -21.21 -10.89
N GLY A 40 -13.31 -22.34 -10.28
CA GLY A 40 -12.37 -23.46 -10.07
C GLY A 40 -11.15 -23.01 -9.24
N LYS A 41 -9.95 -23.17 -9.80
CA LYS A 41 -8.68 -22.79 -9.18
C LYS A 41 -8.32 -21.31 -9.35
N LYS A 42 -9.06 -20.56 -10.17
CA LYS A 42 -8.83 -19.12 -10.40
C LYS A 42 -9.57 -18.32 -9.35
N TYR A 43 -8.84 -17.53 -8.58
CA TYR A 43 -9.36 -16.62 -7.56
C TYR A 43 -9.10 -15.19 -7.98
N THR A 44 -10.16 -14.39 -8.02
CA THR A 44 -10.09 -12.95 -8.20
C THR A 44 -10.25 -12.28 -6.84
N ILE A 45 -9.22 -11.53 -6.46
CA ILE A 45 -9.16 -10.66 -5.29
C ILE A 45 -9.61 -9.28 -5.75
N ASN A 46 -10.63 -8.74 -5.08
CA ASN A 46 -11.15 -7.40 -5.30
C ASN A 46 -10.85 -6.57 -4.07
N VAL A 47 -10.22 -5.41 -4.27
CA VAL A 47 -9.83 -4.49 -3.20
C VAL A 47 -10.40 -3.11 -3.51
N ASP A 48 -11.14 -2.56 -2.56
CA ASP A 48 -11.55 -1.15 -2.61
C ASP A 48 -10.46 -0.28 -1.99
N VAL A 49 -10.05 0.78 -2.68
CA VAL A 49 -9.01 1.69 -2.20
C VAL A 49 -9.39 3.16 -2.39
N THR A 50 -8.97 3.99 -1.45
CA THR A 50 -9.11 5.45 -1.53
C THR A 50 -7.75 6.11 -1.33
N ALA A 51 -7.52 7.21 -2.06
CA ALA A 51 -6.22 7.87 -2.11
C ALA A 51 -5.91 8.74 -0.88
N GLY A 52 -6.96 9.29 -0.27
CA GLY A 52 -6.84 10.36 0.71
C GLY A 52 -6.55 11.71 0.02
N THR A 53 -5.69 12.53 0.62
CA THR A 53 -5.34 13.86 0.07
C THR A 53 -4.56 13.77 -1.24
N TRP A 54 -3.75 12.72 -1.40
CA TRP A 54 -2.83 12.57 -2.53
C TRP A 54 -3.24 11.41 -3.42
N GLY A 55 -3.05 11.55 -4.74
CA GLY A 55 -3.40 10.52 -5.71
C GLY A 55 -2.64 9.20 -5.51
N LEU A 56 -3.31 8.07 -5.79
CA LEU A 56 -2.71 6.74 -5.68
C LEU A 56 -1.59 6.54 -6.71
N SER A 57 -0.45 6.03 -6.25
CA SER A 57 0.77 5.83 -7.05
C SER A 57 1.16 4.37 -7.22
N ALA A 58 0.85 3.53 -6.22
CA ALA A 58 1.09 2.10 -6.29
C ALA A 58 0.10 1.33 -5.43
N ILE A 59 -0.23 0.14 -5.90
CA ILE A 59 -0.86 -0.91 -5.10
C ILE A 59 -0.04 -2.15 -5.31
N GLU A 60 0.09 -2.94 -4.26
CA GLU A 60 0.77 -4.22 -4.26
C GLU A 60 -0.14 -5.22 -3.58
N ILE A 61 -0.59 -6.22 -4.35
CA ILE A 61 -1.38 -7.35 -3.84
C ILE A 61 -0.46 -8.57 -3.87
N THR A 62 -0.23 -9.17 -2.71
CA THR A 62 0.67 -10.30 -2.50
C THR A 62 -0.15 -11.50 -2.02
N PRO A 63 -0.53 -12.42 -2.92
CA PRO A 63 -1.25 -13.63 -2.54
C PRO A 63 -0.30 -14.63 -1.89
N CYS A 64 -0.64 -15.17 -0.73
CA CYS A 64 -0.03 -16.38 -0.16
C CYS A 64 1.50 -16.33 0.00
N GLY A 65 2.06 -15.14 0.27
CA GLY A 65 3.51 -14.94 0.35
C GLY A 65 4.24 -14.99 -1.00
N TRP A 66 3.53 -15.09 -2.13
CA TRP A 66 4.12 -15.00 -3.46
C TRP A 66 4.55 -13.57 -3.74
N LYS A 67 5.84 -13.37 -4.03
CA LYS A 67 6.46 -12.07 -4.32
C LYS A 67 6.02 -11.44 -5.67
N ARG A 68 4.91 -11.88 -6.26
CA ARG A 68 4.36 -11.26 -7.48
C ARG A 68 3.41 -10.14 -7.06
N ALA A 69 3.98 -8.95 -6.94
CA ALA A 69 3.24 -7.70 -6.79
C ALA A 69 2.59 -7.31 -8.13
N LEU A 70 1.26 -7.20 -8.17
CA LEU A 70 0.59 -6.45 -9.24
C LEU A 70 0.74 -4.97 -8.94
N ARG A 71 1.52 -4.23 -9.74
CA ARG A 71 1.73 -2.78 -9.58
C ARG A 71 0.89 -2.01 -10.59
N ALA A 72 -0.08 -1.23 -10.11
CA ALA A 72 -0.72 -0.18 -10.90
C ALA A 72 0.07 1.12 -10.76
N GLN A 73 0.43 1.77 -11.88
CA GLN A 73 1.36 2.91 -11.88
C GLN A 73 0.71 4.29 -11.70
N LYS A 74 -0.62 4.41 -11.77
CA LYS A 74 -1.39 5.62 -11.46
C LYS A 74 -2.86 5.27 -11.41
N LEU A 75 -3.55 5.60 -10.32
CA LEU A 75 -4.98 5.32 -10.17
C LEU A 75 -5.75 6.60 -9.88
N PRO A 76 -7.03 6.69 -10.28
CA PRO A 76 -7.90 7.79 -9.87
C PRO A 76 -8.07 7.82 -8.34
N SER A 77 -8.51 8.96 -7.79
CA SER A 77 -8.59 9.26 -6.34
C SER A 77 -9.40 8.25 -5.51
N SER A 78 -10.31 7.51 -6.14
CA SER A 78 -10.94 6.32 -5.60
C SER A 78 -11.05 5.30 -6.72
N SER A 79 -10.67 4.05 -6.46
CA SER A 79 -10.76 3.01 -7.48
C SER A 79 -10.97 1.63 -6.86
N LYS A 80 -11.71 0.78 -7.56
CA LYS A 80 -11.73 -0.66 -7.28
C LYS A 80 -10.61 -1.31 -8.08
N GLN A 81 -9.81 -2.12 -7.41
CA GLN A 81 -8.63 -2.76 -7.98
C GLN A 81 -8.80 -4.26 -7.90
N THR A 82 -8.51 -4.92 -9.01
CA THR A 82 -8.72 -6.36 -9.14
C THR A 82 -7.41 -7.05 -9.47
N ALA A 83 -7.23 -8.21 -8.86
CA ALA A 83 -6.09 -9.09 -9.05
C ALA A 83 -6.59 -10.51 -9.21
N THR A 84 -6.12 -11.23 -10.22
CA THR A 84 -6.44 -12.66 -10.37
C THR A 84 -5.20 -13.49 -10.07
N VAL A 85 -5.36 -14.51 -9.24
CA VAL A 85 -4.35 -15.49 -8.87
C VAL A 85 -4.91 -16.90 -9.06
N GLU A 86 -4.06 -17.83 -9.45
CA GLU A 86 -4.39 -19.26 -9.42
C GLU A 86 -3.89 -19.86 -8.10
N LEU A 87 -4.79 -20.50 -7.36
CA LEU A 87 -4.46 -21.20 -6.12
C LEU A 87 -4.58 -22.70 -6.36
N ASP A 88 -3.47 -23.40 -6.21
CA ASP A 88 -3.37 -24.85 -6.45
C ASP A 88 -3.51 -25.71 -5.19
N THR A 89 -3.51 -25.09 -4.02
CA THR A 89 -3.63 -25.77 -2.72
C THR A 89 -4.91 -25.36 -2.00
N THR A 90 -5.53 -26.31 -1.31
CA THR A 90 -6.66 -26.07 -0.42
C THR A 90 -6.19 -25.55 0.93
N GLY A 91 -7.07 -24.83 1.65
CA GLY A 91 -6.82 -24.26 2.97
C GLY A 91 -6.81 -22.74 3.01
N ALA A 92 -6.35 -22.21 4.15
CA ALA A 92 -6.32 -20.78 4.40
C ALA A 92 -5.20 -20.08 3.63
N HIS A 93 -5.58 -19.11 2.80
CA HIS A 93 -4.66 -18.29 2.01
C HIS A 93 -4.68 -16.86 2.50
N THR A 94 -3.52 -16.34 2.92
CA THR A 94 -3.38 -14.94 3.35
C THR A 94 -3.07 -14.06 2.16
N VAL A 95 -3.83 -12.99 1.99
CA VAL A 95 -3.59 -11.95 0.99
C VAL A 95 -3.16 -10.68 1.71
N SER A 96 -1.99 -10.15 1.35
CA SER A 96 -1.54 -8.84 1.80
C SER A 96 -1.79 -7.81 0.71
N VAL A 97 -2.28 -6.64 1.10
CA VAL A 97 -2.51 -5.50 0.22
C VAL A 97 -1.76 -4.32 0.81
N THR A 98 -0.91 -3.70 0.02
CA THR A 98 -0.25 -2.43 0.36
C THR A 98 -0.57 -1.38 -0.69
N VAL A 99 -1.00 -0.21 -0.24
CA VAL A 99 -1.34 0.93 -1.08
C VAL A 99 -0.41 2.09 -0.73
N ARG A 100 0.02 2.83 -1.75
CA ARG A 100 0.86 4.03 -1.61
C ARG A 100 0.32 5.15 -2.50
N ASN A 101 0.38 6.39 -2.00
CA ASN A 101 0.03 7.59 -2.77
C ASN A 101 1.27 8.34 -3.28
N SER A 102 1.07 9.47 -3.98
CA SER A 102 2.16 10.25 -4.58
C SER A 102 3.04 10.98 -3.55
N ALA A 103 2.50 11.27 -2.36
CA ALA A 103 3.25 11.78 -1.21
C ALA A 103 3.83 10.66 -0.33
N TYR A 104 3.88 9.42 -0.83
CA TYR A 104 4.51 8.28 -0.14
C TYR A 104 3.84 7.83 1.18
N TYR A 105 2.65 8.34 1.53
CA TYR A 105 1.86 7.72 2.59
C TYR A 105 1.43 6.32 2.17
N THR A 106 1.43 5.39 3.13
CA THR A 106 1.10 3.99 2.91
C THR A 106 -0.04 3.50 3.80
N ALA A 107 -0.75 2.48 3.31
CA ALA A 107 -1.68 1.68 4.08
C ALA A 107 -1.49 0.21 3.74
N THR A 108 -1.58 -0.66 4.75
CA THR A 108 -1.46 -2.11 4.59
C THR A 108 -2.62 -2.81 5.27
N SER A 109 -3.20 -3.79 4.60
CA SER A 109 -4.28 -4.63 5.14
C SER A 109 -4.09 -6.07 4.70
N THR A 110 -4.52 -7.00 5.55
CA THR A 110 -4.45 -8.44 5.28
C THR A 110 -5.83 -9.03 5.35
N GLY A 111 -6.18 -9.86 4.37
CA GLY A 111 -7.38 -10.68 4.37
C GLY A 111 -7.02 -12.16 4.28
N SER A 112 -7.90 -13.02 4.78
CA SER A 112 -7.77 -14.47 4.64
C SER A 112 -8.93 -15.01 3.81
N ASN A 113 -8.61 -15.82 2.81
CA ASN A 113 -9.60 -16.59 2.06
C ASN A 113 -9.48 -18.07 2.44
N GLN A 114 -10.61 -18.75 2.62
CA GLN A 114 -10.66 -20.20 2.79
C GLN A 114 -10.95 -20.83 1.42
N VAL A 115 -10.07 -21.73 0.97
CA VAL A 115 -10.20 -22.46 -0.30
C VAL A 115 -10.44 -23.93 -0.05
#